data_AF-A0A8T7GHB7-F1
#
_entry.id   AF-A0A8T7GHB7-F1
#
_cell.length_a   1.000
_cell.length_b   1.000
_cell.length_c   1.000
_cell.angle_alpha   90.00
_cell.angle_beta   90.00
_cell.angle_gamma   90.00
#
_symmetry.space_group_name_H-M   'P 1'
#
loop_
_entity.id
_entity.type
_entity.pdbx_description
1 polymer ?
#
loop_
_entity_poly.entity_id
_entity_poly.type
_entity_poly.pdbx_seq_one_letter_code
_entity_poly.pdbx_strand_id
1 'polypeptide(L)'
;MRVPLKGDDYFCKEVNAAFEKIQEAYVDSIKPAIVMQKAVAMLGDGTVTHTDTFDPQNVQTFYQRLTNRLNGWLASGISKSVTDDLHRLFCQFNKDVNKFYLSGYFGVQFHALPYYKADKRVIEVQKELAKIADDATSVFNDMTAKADKALQTELEKKGYASLEFEELFTKMFD
;
A
#
# COMPACT_ATOMS: atom_id res chain seq x y z
N MET A 1 -17.94 6.44 -12.89
CA MET A 1 -18.75 7.53 -13.47
C MET A 1 -19.37 6.99 -14.76
N ARG A 2 -20.66 7.23 -15.01
CA ARG A 2 -21.31 6.79 -16.25
C ARG A 2 -21.01 7.82 -17.34
N VAL A 3 -20.74 7.36 -18.57
CA VAL A 3 -20.69 8.25 -19.73
C VAL A 3 -22.13 8.64 -20.12
N PRO A 4 -22.45 9.94 -20.25
CA PRO A 4 -23.78 10.38 -20.69
C PRO A 4 -24.19 9.73 -22.01
N LEU A 5 -25.49 9.53 -22.21
CA LEU A 5 -26.00 9.13 -23.51
C LEU A 5 -25.71 10.25 -24.52
N LYS A 6 -25.18 9.87 -25.69
CA LYS A 6 -24.77 10.82 -26.74
C LYS A 6 -25.94 11.39 -27.56
N GLY A 7 -27.17 10.96 -27.31
CA GLY A 7 -28.35 11.44 -28.02
C GLY A 7 -28.83 12.78 -27.49
N ASP A 8 -29.33 13.63 -28.38
CA ASP A 8 -29.94 14.93 -28.03
C ASP A 8 -31.48 14.88 -27.99
N ASP A 9 -32.06 13.70 -28.18
CA ASP A 9 -33.48 13.48 -28.03
C ASP A 9 -33.94 13.69 -26.57
N TYR A 10 -35.25 13.87 -26.41
CA TYR A 10 -35.88 14.12 -25.11
C TYR A 10 -35.53 13.03 -24.08
N PHE A 11 -35.52 11.76 -24.49
CA PHE A 11 -35.26 10.65 -23.59
C PHE A 11 -33.81 10.66 -23.08
N CYS A 12 -32.83 10.87 -23.97
CA CYS A 12 -31.43 10.95 -23.59
C CYS A 12 -31.17 12.12 -22.62
N LYS A 13 -31.78 13.28 -22.85
CA LYS A 13 -31.68 14.44 -21.97
C LYS A 13 -32.25 14.18 -20.59
N GLU A 14 -33.46 13.63 -20.50
CA GLU A 14 -34.10 13.30 -19.22
C GLU A 14 -33.31 12.26 -18.42
N VAL A 15 -32.81 11.21 -19.08
CA VAL A 15 -32.01 10.17 -18.43
C VAL A 15 -30.68 10.72 -17.91
N ASN A 16 -30.01 11.59 -18.67
CA ASN A 16 -28.77 12.23 -18.24
C ASN A 16 -29.02 13.17 -17.05
N ALA A 17 -30.06 14.01 -17.10
CA ALA A 17 -30.43 14.91 -16.00
C ALA A 17 -30.81 14.14 -14.71
N ALA A 18 -31.52 13.01 -14.84
CA ALA A 18 -31.83 12.14 -13.71
C ALA A 18 -30.55 11.52 -13.11
N PHE A 19 -29.62 11.10 -13.97
CA PHE A 19 -28.34 10.55 -13.52
C PHE A 19 -27.50 11.58 -12.76
N GLU A 20 -27.43 12.82 -13.23
CA GLU A 20 -26.71 13.91 -12.54
C GLU A 20 -27.26 14.15 -11.13
N LYS A 21 -28.58 14.23 -10.98
CA LYS A 21 -29.24 14.37 -9.67
C LYS A 21 -28.91 13.21 -8.73
N ILE A 22 -28.93 11.97 -9.25
CA ILE A 22 -28.59 10.78 -8.46
C ILE A 22 -27.12 10.80 -8.07
N GLN A 23 -26.22 11.19 -8.98
CA GLN A 23 -24.79 11.28 -8.72
C GLN A 23 -24.49 12.29 -7.61
N GLU A 24 -25.06 13.49 -7.68
CA GLU A 24 -24.90 14.53 -6.68
C GLU A 24 -25.40 14.06 -5.30
N ALA A 25 -26.64 13.56 -5.25
CA ALA A 25 -27.24 13.04 -4.03
C ALA A 25 -26.42 11.88 -3.42
N TYR A 26 -25.89 10.99 -4.26
CA TYR A 26 -25.03 9.90 -3.82
C TYR A 26 -23.73 10.40 -3.20
N VAL A 27 -23.03 11.31 -3.90
CA VAL A 27 -21.76 11.89 -3.43
C VAL A 27 -21.97 12.59 -2.10
N ASP A 28 -23.02 13.39 -1.95
CA ASP A 28 -23.31 14.08 -0.71
C ASP A 28 -23.68 13.13 0.43
N SER A 29 -24.43 12.07 0.13
CA SER A 29 -24.88 11.11 1.13
C SER A 29 -23.75 10.20 1.63
N ILE A 30 -22.77 9.87 0.78
CA ILE A 30 -21.67 8.97 1.15
C ILE A 30 -20.48 9.68 1.79
N LYS A 31 -20.31 10.99 1.58
CA LYS A 31 -19.23 11.81 2.17
C LYS A 31 -18.97 11.50 3.65
N PRO A 32 -19.98 11.42 4.55
CA PRO A 32 -19.74 11.10 5.96
C PRO A 32 -19.13 9.72 6.22
N ALA A 33 -19.38 8.75 5.33
CA ALA A 33 -18.87 7.38 5.46
C ALA A 33 -17.42 7.22 4.97
N ILE A 34 -16.92 8.20 4.21
CA ILE A 34 -15.55 8.23 3.66
C ILE A 34 -14.72 9.40 4.22
N VAL A 35 -15.11 9.91 5.39
CA VAL A 35 -14.32 10.95 6.09
C VAL A 35 -12.97 10.37 6.45
N MET A 36 -11.92 11.05 5.98
CA MET A 36 -10.55 10.66 6.28
C MET A 36 -10.22 10.99 7.74
N GLN A 37 -9.61 10.03 8.41
CA GLN A 37 -9.03 10.13 9.74
C GLN A 37 -7.52 9.89 9.65
N LYS A 38 -6.76 10.59 10.49
CA LYS A 38 -5.32 10.38 10.62
C LYS A 38 -5.07 9.08 11.38
N ALA A 39 -4.33 8.16 10.76
CA ALA A 39 -3.84 6.94 11.41
C ALA A 39 -2.32 6.95 11.48
N VAL A 40 -1.79 6.45 12.60
CA VAL A 40 -0.36 6.20 12.77
C VAL A 40 -0.04 4.84 12.17
N ALA A 41 0.89 4.83 11.23
CA ALA A 41 1.32 3.65 10.49
C ALA A 41 2.86 3.53 10.57
N MET A 42 3.38 2.32 10.38
CA MET A 42 4.82 2.07 10.33
C MET A 42 5.20 1.48 8.97
N LEU A 43 6.28 2.01 8.40
CA LEU A 43 6.88 1.52 7.16
C LEU A 43 7.77 0.29 7.43
N GLY A 44 8.17 -0.41 6.37
CA GLY A 44 9.02 -1.62 6.50
C GLY A 44 10.41 -1.36 7.09
N ASP A 45 10.89 -0.12 7.00
CA ASP A 45 12.13 0.35 7.62
C ASP A 45 11.94 0.79 9.08
N GLY A 46 10.74 0.63 9.66
CA GLY A 46 10.42 1.00 11.04
C GLY A 46 10.09 2.47 11.26
N THR A 47 10.11 3.29 10.20
CA THR A 47 9.73 4.70 10.28
C THR A 47 8.24 4.83 10.58
N VAL A 48 7.90 5.63 11.61
CA VAL A 48 6.51 5.94 11.96
C VAL A 48 6.02 7.12 11.11
N THR A 49 4.91 6.93 10.40
CA THR A 49 4.28 7.91 9.54
C THR A 49 2.81 8.13 9.90
N HIS A 50 2.25 9.23 9.42
CA HIS A 50 0.82 9.52 9.52
C HIS A 50 0.19 9.42 8.14
N THR A 51 -0.84 8.60 8.02
CA THR A 51 -1.56 8.39 6.77
C THR A 51 -3.04 8.76 6.94
N ASP A 52 -3.64 9.27 5.88
CA ASP A 52 -5.09 9.49 5.81
C ASP A 52 -5.76 8.18 5.41
N THR A 53 -6.73 7.76 6.21
CA THR A 53 -7.49 6.54 5.97
C THR A 53 -8.94 6.74 6.35
N PHE A 54 -9.85 5.87 5.94
CA PHE A 54 -11.24 5.85 6.38
C PHE A 54 -11.61 4.42 6.76
N ASP A 55 -12.67 4.26 7.55
CA ASP A 55 -13.15 2.92 7.93
C ASP A 55 -14.07 2.33 6.84
N PRO A 56 -13.66 1.24 6.15
CA PRO A 56 -14.49 0.58 5.15
C PRO A 56 -15.81 0.04 5.71
N GLN A 57 -15.92 -0.15 7.03
CA GLN A 57 -17.15 -0.57 7.69
C GLN A 57 -18.22 0.53 7.66
N ASN A 58 -17.84 1.81 7.67
CA ASN A 58 -18.79 2.92 7.51
C ASN A 58 -19.43 2.89 6.13
N VAL A 59 -18.65 2.59 5.08
CA VAL A 59 -19.15 2.45 3.71
C VAL A 59 -20.09 1.23 3.59
N GLN A 60 -19.75 0.09 4.20
CA GLN A 60 -20.64 -1.07 4.22
C GLN A 60 -21.97 -0.76 4.93
N THR A 61 -21.90 -0.07 6.08
CA THR A 61 -23.09 0.37 6.82
C THR A 61 -23.96 1.32 5.99
N PHE A 62 -23.34 2.24 5.25
CA PHE A 62 -24.04 3.12 4.32
C PHE A 62 -24.80 2.32 3.25
N TYR A 63 -24.14 1.38 2.57
CA TYR A 63 -24.80 0.56 1.53
C TYR A 63 -25.88 -0.37 2.07
N GLN A 64 -25.72 -0.87 3.30
CA GLN A 64 -26.76 -1.65 3.95
C GLN A 64 -28.01 -0.81 4.20
N ARG A 65 -27.84 0.43 4.69
CA ARG A 65 -28.96 1.38 4.87
C ARG A 65 -29.60 1.76 3.54
N LEU A 66 -28.80 2.00 2.50
CA LEU A 66 -29.29 2.31 1.16
C LEU A 66 -30.14 1.16 0.61
N THR A 67 -29.63 -0.07 0.73
CA THR A 67 -30.34 -1.29 0.30
C THR A 67 -31.68 -1.46 1.02
N ASN A 68 -31.70 -1.24 2.34
CA ASN A 68 -32.92 -1.38 3.14
C ASN A 68 -33.97 -0.28 2.89
N ARG A 69 -33.59 0.86 2.30
CA ARG A 69 -34.51 1.97 2.01
C ARG A 69 -35.11 1.90 0.61
N LEU A 70 -34.45 1.23 -0.34
CA LEU A 70 -34.91 1.10 -1.73
C LEU A 70 -35.92 -0.05 -1.89
N ASN A 71 -37.07 0.07 -1.23
CA ASN A 71 -38.14 -0.92 -1.31
C ASN A 71 -38.64 -1.09 -2.77
N GLY A 72 -38.81 -2.35 -3.19
CA GLY A 72 -39.24 -2.69 -4.54
C GLY A 72 -38.14 -2.58 -5.61
N TRP A 73 -36.87 -2.43 -5.21
CA TRP A 73 -35.71 -2.68 -6.06
C TRP A 73 -35.05 -3.99 -5.67
N LEU A 74 -34.57 -4.74 -6.65
CA LEU A 74 -33.73 -5.91 -6.43
C LEU A 74 -32.30 -5.45 -6.15
N ALA A 75 -31.79 -5.71 -4.96
CA ALA A 75 -30.42 -5.37 -4.57
C ALA A 75 -29.52 -6.61 -4.56
N SER A 76 -28.33 -6.52 -5.14
CA SER A 76 -27.33 -7.61 -5.17
C SER A 76 -26.64 -7.86 -3.83
N GLY A 77 -26.98 -7.11 -2.78
CA GLY A 77 -26.19 -7.00 -1.56
C GLY A 77 -24.89 -6.20 -1.77
N ILE A 78 -24.03 -6.21 -0.76
CA ILE A 78 -22.74 -5.50 -0.78
C ILE A 78 -21.68 -6.46 -1.31
N SER A 79 -21.00 -6.06 -2.37
CA SER A 79 -19.92 -6.82 -3.01
C SER A 79 -18.58 -6.11 -2.84
N LYS A 80 -17.50 -6.89 -2.90
CA LYS A 80 -16.12 -6.41 -2.82
C LYS A 80 -15.34 -6.94 -4.01
N SER A 81 -14.49 -6.12 -4.60
CA SER A 81 -13.50 -6.58 -5.59
C SER A 81 -12.12 -6.04 -5.23
N VAL A 82 -11.09 -6.84 -5.50
CA VAL A 82 -9.69 -6.49 -5.28
C VAL A 82 -8.93 -6.69 -6.59
N THR A 83 -8.16 -5.70 -6.98
CA THR A 83 -7.28 -5.75 -8.15
C THR A 83 -5.97 -5.10 -7.74
N ASP A 84 -4.97 -5.93 -7.42
CA ASP A 84 -3.71 -5.48 -6.82
C ASP A 84 -3.97 -4.66 -5.53
N ASP A 85 -3.57 -3.40 -5.50
CA ASP A 85 -3.78 -2.47 -4.39
C ASP A 85 -5.13 -1.74 -4.45
N LEU A 86 -5.91 -1.94 -5.52
CA LEU A 86 -7.18 -1.26 -5.77
C LEU A 86 -8.36 -2.06 -5.23
N HIS A 87 -9.01 -1.51 -4.21
CA HIS A 87 -10.19 -2.09 -3.57
C HIS A 87 -11.44 -1.35 -4.01
N ARG A 88 -12.54 -2.11 -4.19
CA ARG A 88 -13.87 -1.55 -4.43
C ARG A 88 -14.88 -2.15 -3.48
N LEU A 89 -15.73 -1.30 -2.94
CA LEU A 89 -16.98 -1.67 -2.26
C LEU A 89 -18.13 -1.16 -3.11
N PHE A 90 -19.09 -2.01 -3.41
CA PHE A 90 -20.20 -1.63 -4.28
C PHE A 90 -21.48 -2.41 -4.02
N CYS A 91 -22.58 -1.87 -4.51
CA CYS A 91 -23.87 -2.53 -4.58
C CYS A 91 -24.56 -2.19 -5.91
N GLN A 92 -25.37 -3.13 -6.41
CA GLN A 92 -26.16 -2.97 -7.62
C GLN A 92 -27.64 -3.05 -7.28
N PHE A 93 -28.41 -2.16 -7.90
CA PHE A 93 -29.87 -2.13 -7.81
C PHE A 93 -30.47 -2.33 -9.20
N ASN A 94 -31.48 -3.19 -9.28
CA ASN A 94 -32.20 -3.45 -10.51
C ASN A 94 -33.70 -3.31 -10.30
N LYS A 95 -34.42 -2.82 -11.32
CA LYS A 95 -35.87 -2.73 -11.29
C LYS A 95 -36.47 -2.76 -12.69
N ASP A 96 -37.45 -3.63 -12.87
CA ASP A 96 -38.31 -3.63 -14.04
C ASP A 96 -39.39 -2.55 -13.90
N VAL A 97 -39.50 -1.69 -14.91
CA VAL A 97 -40.53 -0.65 -15.00
C VAL A 97 -41.16 -0.73 -16.38
N ASN A 98 -42.35 -1.35 -16.46
CA ASN A 98 -43.08 -1.61 -17.70
C ASN A 98 -42.22 -2.39 -18.72
N LYS A 99 -41.75 -1.73 -19.78
CA LYS A 99 -40.92 -2.30 -20.86
C LYS A 99 -39.42 -2.01 -20.66
N PHE A 100 -39.06 -1.38 -19.56
CA PHE A 100 -37.70 -0.93 -19.29
C PHE A 100 -37.10 -1.69 -18.11
N TYR A 101 -35.81 -2.00 -18.24
CA TYR A 101 -34.99 -2.53 -17.17
C TYR A 101 -34.03 -1.45 -16.70
N LEU A 102 -34.14 -1.05 -15.44
CA LEU A 102 -33.23 -0.09 -14.81
C LEU A 102 -32.19 -0.84 -14.01
N SER A 103 -30.92 -0.49 -14.20
CA SER A 103 -29.79 -0.98 -13.40
C SER A 103 -28.93 0.20 -12.96
N GLY A 104 -28.61 0.25 -11.66
CA GLY A 104 -27.78 1.27 -11.05
C GLY A 104 -26.65 0.63 -10.24
N TYR A 105 -25.42 1.07 -10.50
CA TYR A 105 -24.23 0.65 -9.77
C TYR A 105 -23.71 1.79 -8.90
N PHE A 106 -23.55 1.53 -7.60
CA PHE A 106 -23.01 2.48 -6.64
C PHE A 106 -21.76 1.87 -6.00
N GLY A 107 -20.64 2.59 -6.06
CA GLY A 107 -19.38 2.08 -5.56
C GLY A 107 -18.44 3.17 -5.05
N VAL A 108 -17.56 2.78 -4.13
CA VAL A 108 -16.38 3.52 -3.70
C VAL A 108 -15.16 2.69 -4.08
N GLN A 109 -14.15 3.37 -4.63
CA GLN A 109 -12.87 2.79 -4.97
C GLN A 109 -11.78 3.47 -4.14
N PHE A 110 -10.85 2.69 -3.59
CA PHE A 110 -9.77 3.18 -2.75
C PHE A 110 -8.54 2.28 -2.84
N HIS A 111 -7.37 2.82 -2.53
CA HIS A 111 -6.13 2.06 -2.43
C HIS A 111 -5.97 1.53 -1.00
N ALA A 112 -5.64 0.25 -0.83
CA ALA A 112 -5.26 -0.32 0.45
C ALA A 112 -3.76 -0.57 0.46
N LEU A 113 -3.00 0.38 1.01
CA LEU A 113 -1.56 0.27 1.12
C LEU A 113 -1.19 -0.57 2.36
N PRO A 114 -0.25 -1.53 2.23
CA PRO A 114 0.19 -2.34 3.35
C PRO A 114 1.07 -1.50 4.28
N TYR A 115 0.55 -1.21 5.47
CA TYR A 115 1.31 -0.59 6.56
C TYR A 115 1.43 -1.58 7.72
N TYR A 116 2.55 -1.52 8.43
CA TYR A 116 2.68 -2.21 9.70
C TYR A 116 1.98 -1.40 10.80
N LYS A 117 1.41 -2.11 11.77
CA LYS A 117 0.99 -1.50 13.02
C LYS A 117 2.24 -0.96 13.72
N ALA A 118 2.22 0.29 14.14
CA ALA A 118 3.32 0.86 14.92
C ALA A 118 3.48 0.08 16.24
N ASP A 119 4.62 -0.59 16.39
CA ASP A 119 4.94 -1.42 17.55
C ASP A 119 6.35 -1.06 18.06
N LYS A 120 6.43 -0.74 19.35
CA LYS A 120 7.69 -0.39 20.02
C LYS A 120 8.71 -1.52 19.91
N ARG A 121 8.27 -2.78 19.92
CA ARG A 121 9.16 -3.93 19.86
C ARG A 121 9.91 -4.01 18.53
N VAL A 122 9.26 -3.64 17.43
CA VAL A 122 9.90 -3.64 16.11
C VAL A 122 11.01 -2.57 16.07
N ILE A 123 10.75 -1.40 16.65
CA ILE A 123 11.75 -0.32 16.75
C ILE A 123 12.94 -0.74 17.63
N GLU A 124 12.69 -1.42 18.74
CA GLU A 124 13.75 -1.96 19.61
C GLU A 124 14.63 -2.97 18.87
N VAL A 125 14.02 -3.93 18.17
CA VAL A 125 14.74 -4.96 17.42
C VAL A 125 15.61 -4.33 16.32
N GLN A 126 15.12 -3.31 15.62
CA GLN A 126 15.92 -2.61 14.62
C GLN A 126 17.12 -1.87 15.22
N LYS A 127 16.96 -1.24 16.39
CA LYS A 127 18.09 -0.62 17.09
C LYS A 127 19.13 -1.64 17.52
N GLU A 128 18.69 -2.80 18.01
CA GLU A 128 19.59 -3.90 18.37
C GLU A 128 20.33 -4.44 17.15
N LEU A 129 19.64 -4.64 16.03
CA LEU A 129 20.25 -5.07 14.77
C LEU A 129 21.27 -4.06 14.23
N ALA A 130 20.95 -2.76 14.28
CA ALA A 130 21.89 -1.70 13.88
C ALA A 130 23.15 -1.74 14.75
N LYS A 131 23.00 -1.86 16.06
CA LYS A 131 24.14 -1.97 16.98
C LYS A 131 24.99 -3.22 16.69
N ILE A 132 24.36 -4.37 16.45
CA ILE A 132 25.08 -5.60 16.09
C ILE A 132 25.85 -5.41 14.77
N ALA A 133 25.26 -4.74 13.78
CA ALA A 133 25.93 -4.45 12.52
C ALA A 133 27.13 -3.52 12.69
N ASP A 134 27.01 -2.49 13.52
CA ASP A 134 28.11 -1.56 13.84
C ASP A 134 29.23 -2.29 14.60
N ASP A 135 28.88 -3.07 15.63
CA ASP A 135 29.82 -3.86 16.43
C ASP A 135 30.56 -4.88 15.54
N ALA A 136 29.84 -5.58 14.65
CA ALA A 136 30.43 -6.51 13.69
C ALA A 136 31.41 -5.79 12.74
N THR A 137 31.03 -4.62 12.23
CA THR A 137 31.89 -3.81 11.36
C THR A 137 33.19 -3.42 12.06
N SER A 138 33.11 -3.01 13.33
CA SER A 138 34.30 -2.70 14.14
C SER A 138 35.20 -3.93 14.32
N VAL A 139 34.61 -5.09 14.65
CA VAL A 139 35.36 -6.35 14.83
C VAL A 139 36.04 -6.78 13.53
N PHE A 140 35.36 -6.66 12.39
CA PHE A 140 35.95 -6.96 11.08
C PHE A 140 37.13 -6.04 10.77
N ASN A 141 37.00 -4.74 11.02
CA ASN A 141 38.09 -3.79 10.80
C ASN A 141 39.31 -4.11 11.69
N ASP A 142 39.09 -4.43 12.97
CA ASP A 142 40.16 -4.83 13.89
C ASP A 142 40.82 -6.14 13.46
N MET A 143 40.04 -7.10 12.97
CA MET A 143 40.54 -8.38 12.49
C MET A 143 41.39 -8.19 11.22
N THR A 144 40.94 -7.37 10.27
CA THR A 144 41.71 -7.01 9.08
C THR A 144 43.03 -6.33 9.46
N ALA A 145 43.00 -5.34 10.36
CA ALA A 145 44.21 -4.66 10.81
C ALA A 145 45.21 -5.60 11.50
N LYS A 146 44.73 -6.59 12.27
CA LYS A 146 45.58 -7.63 12.87
C LYS A 146 46.13 -8.59 11.83
N ALA A 147 45.32 -9.01 10.86
CA ALA A 147 45.73 -9.87 9.76
C ALA A 147 46.83 -9.20 8.92
N ASP A 148 46.67 -7.92 8.59
CA ASP A 148 47.66 -7.13 7.85
C ASP A 148 48.99 -7.04 8.61
N LYS A 149 48.94 -6.77 9.92
CA LYS A 149 50.15 -6.77 10.77
C LYS A 149 50.83 -8.13 10.83
N ALA A 150 50.05 -9.21 10.95
CA ALA A 150 50.59 -10.56 10.99
C ALA A 150 51.24 -10.95 9.66
N LEU A 151 50.58 -10.62 8.53
CA LEU A 151 51.13 -10.78 7.18
C LEU A 151 52.43 -10.00 7.03
N GLN A 152 52.45 -8.72 7.41
CA GLN A 152 53.66 -7.89 7.34
C GLN A 152 54.81 -8.50 8.16
N THR A 153 54.53 -8.97 9.38
CA THR A 153 55.54 -9.60 10.23
C THR A 153 56.10 -10.90 9.61
N GLU A 154 55.25 -11.73 9.00
CA GLU A 154 55.70 -12.96 8.33
C GLU A 154 56.47 -12.67 7.03
N LEU A 155 56.08 -11.64 6.28
CA LEU A 155 56.82 -11.15 5.12
C LEU A 155 58.21 -10.64 5.51
N GLU A 156 58.33 -9.90 6.61
CA GLU A 156 59.60 -9.45 7.18
C GLU A 156 60.50 -10.62 7.58
N LYS A 157 59.98 -11.63 8.30
CA LYS A 157 60.74 -12.82 8.70
C LYS A 157 61.28 -13.60 7.50
N LYS A 158 60.52 -13.67 6.41
CA LYS A 158 60.93 -14.36 5.18
C LYS A 158 61.84 -13.51 4.29
N GLY A 159 62.15 -12.28 4.68
CA GLY A 159 62.99 -11.36 3.90
C GLY A 159 62.28 -10.77 2.67
N TYR A 160 60.95 -10.80 2.66
CA TYR A 160 60.10 -10.38 1.53
C TYR A 160 59.43 -9.02 1.75
N ALA A 161 59.78 -8.31 2.82
CA ALA A 161 59.16 -7.04 3.20
C ALA A 161 59.30 -5.91 2.16
N SER A 162 60.29 -5.99 1.27
CA SER A 162 60.57 -4.98 0.24
C SER A 162 60.19 -5.41 -1.18
N LEU A 163 59.55 -6.58 -1.33
CA LEU A 163 59.11 -7.06 -2.65
C LEU A 163 57.79 -6.39 -3.03
N GLU A 164 57.67 -6.00 -4.30
CA GLU A 164 56.41 -5.53 -4.88
C GLU A 164 55.41 -6.69 -4.99
N PHE A 165 54.11 -6.39 -5.02
CA PHE A 165 53.05 -7.39 -4.97
C PHE A 165 53.18 -8.48 -6.04
N GLU A 166 53.57 -8.12 -7.28
CA GLU A 166 53.79 -9.07 -8.37
C GLU A 166 54.93 -10.06 -8.08
N GLU A 167 56.06 -9.59 -7.55
CA GLU A 167 57.20 -10.44 -7.19
C GLU A 167 56.89 -11.37 -6.01
N LEU A 168 56.10 -10.87 -5.06
CA LEU A 168 55.59 -11.64 -3.93
C LEU A 168 54.64 -12.76 -4.35
N PHE A 169 53.77 -12.47 -5.31
CA PHE A 169 52.83 -13.44 -5.85
C PHE A 169 53.57 -14.56 -6.60
N THR A 170 54.54 -14.23 -7.46
CA THR A 170 55.34 -15.24 -8.17
C THR A 170 56.10 -16.15 -7.20
N LYS A 171 56.72 -15.59 -6.15
CA LYS A 171 57.45 -16.33 -5.11
C LYS A 171 56.59 -17.25 -4.23
N MET A 172 55.30 -16.99 -4.10
CA MET A 172 54.39 -17.80 -3.28
C MET A 172 53.72 -18.94 -4.06
N PHE A 173 53.67 -18.85 -5.38
CA PHE A 173 52.97 -19.80 -6.26
C PHE A 173 53.89 -20.60 -7.19
N ASP A 174 55.20 -20.35 -7.17
CA ASP A 174 56.27 -21.26 -7.63
C ASP A 174 56.63 -22.29 -6.55
#